data_AF-A0A2V9H876-F1
#
_entry.id   AF-A0A2V9H876-F1
#
_cell.length_a   1.000
_cell.length_b   1.000
_cell.length_c   1.000
_cell.angle_alpha   90.00
_cell.angle_beta   90.00
_cell.angle_gamma   90.00
#
_symmetry.space_group_name_H-M   'P 1'
#
loop_
_entity.id
_entity.type
_entity.pdbx_description
1 polymer ?
#
loop_
_entity_poly.entity_id
_entity_poly.type
_entity_poly.pdbx_seq_one_letter_code
_entity_poly.pdbx_strand_id
1 'polypeptide(L)'
;MNAFYEHHKDNIRFDYRCFDRILLHAAIQPFQQEQRAVGFFWTYRQIYPVSRQVLRDIATQYHNWAKNRSQKWGVAIQEDPPGRRDDFVDRYFRRAQPDQVVAIIKAREPATIMTAIGKDDRWHLELKRRWVEQYNFYVQDSRWGQMFVRVCPYFPFSARVCLNQHYWLALRMQERGIRFQQCANAFLQCSDPETLQKLADSLTADDLLTCAQKWLTHFTPFFTAEERKHAGVQHRLFFAQVEYCDNLIFRRRAA
;
A
#
# COMPACT_ATOMS: atom_id res chain seq x y z
N MET A 1 -14.43 1.03 -29.91
CA MET A 1 -13.12 1.10 -30.56
C MET A 1 -12.65 2.55 -30.51
N ASN A 2 -11.42 2.83 -30.08
CA ASN A 2 -10.94 4.19 -29.80
C ASN A 2 -10.58 4.92 -31.11
N ALA A 3 -11.22 6.06 -31.41
CA ALA A 3 -10.98 6.83 -32.63
C ALA A 3 -9.50 7.26 -32.79
N PHE A 4 -8.81 7.51 -31.68
CA PHE A 4 -7.37 7.82 -31.69
C PHE A 4 -6.55 6.63 -32.18
N TYR A 5 -6.85 5.42 -31.68
CA TYR A 5 -6.18 4.20 -32.11
C TYR A 5 -6.39 3.96 -33.60
N GLU A 6 -7.64 4.03 -34.08
CA GLU A 6 -7.94 3.79 -35.50
C GLU A 6 -7.23 4.79 -36.43
N HIS A 7 -7.16 6.06 -36.03
CA HIS A 7 -6.46 7.09 -36.81
C HIS A 7 -4.95 6.87 -36.86
N HIS A 8 -4.36 6.29 -35.81
CA HIS A 8 -2.90 6.16 -35.67
C HIS A 8 -2.36 4.74 -35.82
N LYS A 9 -3.20 3.71 -36.02
CA LYS A 9 -2.80 2.29 -36.02
C LYS A 9 -1.63 1.96 -36.93
N ASP A 10 -1.57 2.57 -38.10
CA ASP A 10 -0.48 2.35 -39.07
C ASP A 10 0.88 2.88 -38.58
N ASN A 11 0.87 3.78 -37.59
CA ASN A 11 2.06 4.33 -36.95
C ASN A 11 2.37 3.68 -35.59
N ILE A 12 1.48 2.86 -35.04
CA ILE A 12 1.68 2.16 -33.76
C ILE A 12 2.52 0.91 -34.02
N ARG A 13 3.65 0.81 -33.31
CA ARG A 13 4.57 -0.33 -33.35
C ARG A 13 4.03 -1.51 -32.54
N PHE A 14 3.55 -1.22 -31.34
CA PHE A 14 2.83 -2.15 -30.46
C PHE A 14 2.06 -1.34 -29.41
N ASP A 15 1.08 -1.98 -28.80
CA ASP A 15 0.31 -1.45 -27.69
C ASP A 15 0.22 -2.49 -26.56
N TYR A 16 -0.10 -2.01 -25.37
CA TYR A 16 -0.43 -2.85 -24.23
C TYR A 16 -1.27 -2.09 -23.21
N ARG A 17 -2.07 -2.82 -22.44
CA ARG A 17 -2.93 -2.28 -21.40
C ARG A 17 -2.61 -2.90 -20.05
N CYS A 18 -2.52 -2.06 -19.04
CA CYS A 18 -2.27 -2.51 -17.67
C CYS A 18 -2.70 -1.46 -16.64
N PHE A 19 -2.65 -1.82 -15.36
CA PHE A 19 -2.94 -0.89 -14.28
C PHE A 19 -1.73 0.00 -13.95
N ASP A 20 -1.88 1.31 -14.12
CA ASP A 20 -0.85 2.28 -13.75
C ASP A 20 -0.83 2.52 -12.23
N ARG A 21 -2.01 2.56 -11.61
CA ARG A 21 -2.16 2.75 -10.17
C ARG A 21 -3.30 1.91 -9.62
N ILE A 22 -2.99 1.05 -8.66
CA ILE A 22 -3.99 0.32 -7.88
C ILE A 22 -3.85 0.78 -6.43
N LEU A 23 -4.73 1.67 -6.00
CA LEU A 23 -4.80 2.13 -4.62
C LEU A 23 -5.89 1.36 -3.88
N LEU A 24 -5.48 0.61 -2.87
CA LEU A 24 -6.34 -0.19 -2.01
C LEU A 24 -6.47 0.47 -0.64
N HIS A 25 -7.70 0.63 -0.18
CA HIS A 25 -8.01 0.88 1.22
C HIS A 25 -7.96 -0.43 2.01
N ALA A 26 -7.32 -0.40 3.18
CA ALA A 26 -7.22 -1.52 4.08
C ALA A 26 -7.87 -1.17 5.43
N ALA A 27 -8.87 -1.95 5.84
CA ALA A 27 -9.57 -1.75 7.11
C ALA A 27 -9.75 -3.08 7.83
N ILE A 28 -9.59 -3.07 9.15
CA ILE A 28 -9.92 -4.22 9.99
C ILE A 28 -11.44 -4.17 10.23
N GLN A 29 -12.18 -4.93 9.42
CA GLN A 29 -13.64 -4.82 9.33
C GLN A 29 -14.36 -5.00 10.68
N PRO A 30 -13.99 -5.96 11.55
CA PRO A 30 -14.64 -6.08 12.86
C PRO A 30 -14.63 -4.77 13.67
N PHE A 31 -13.57 -3.97 13.57
CA PHE A 31 -13.44 -2.72 14.32
C PHE A 31 -14.09 -1.51 13.66
N GLN A 32 -14.85 -1.72 12.58
CA GLN A 32 -15.81 -0.72 12.10
C GLN A 32 -17.09 -0.68 12.95
N GLN A 33 -17.22 -1.59 13.93
CA GLN A 33 -18.24 -1.59 14.97
C GLN A 33 -17.55 -1.47 16.33
N GLU A 34 -17.90 -0.46 17.11
CA GLU A 34 -17.21 -0.14 18.36
C GLU A 34 -17.38 -1.24 19.41
N GLN A 35 -18.53 -1.92 19.45
CA GLN A 35 -18.80 -3.01 20.39
C GLN A 35 -17.88 -4.22 20.13
N ARG A 36 -17.53 -4.49 18.87
CA ARG A 36 -16.57 -5.55 18.52
C ARG A 36 -15.16 -5.22 19.00
N ALA A 37 -14.79 -3.93 18.99
CA ALA A 37 -13.52 -3.49 19.59
C ALA A 37 -13.52 -3.67 21.11
N VAL A 38 -14.61 -3.27 21.79
CA VAL A 38 -14.77 -3.52 23.23
C VAL A 38 -14.66 -5.02 23.55
N GLY A 39 -15.36 -5.87 22.80
CA GLY A 39 -15.28 -7.33 22.96
C GLY A 39 -13.86 -7.87 22.73
N PHE A 40 -13.14 -7.36 21.73
CA PHE A 40 -11.74 -7.74 21.51
C PHE A 40 -10.85 -7.38 22.70
N PHE A 41 -10.91 -6.15 23.20
CA PHE A 41 -10.10 -5.72 24.33
C PHE A 41 -10.44 -6.49 25.61
N TRP A 42 -11.71 -6.78 25.86
CA TRP A 42 -12.11 -7.61 26.98
C TRP A 42 -11.59 -9.04 26.82
N THR A 43 -11.97 -9.75 25.76
CA THR A 43 -11.71 -11.18 25.60
C THR A 43 -10.22 -11.50 25.41
N TYR A 44 -9.50 -10.71 24.60
CA TYR A 44 -8.12 -11.03 24.20
C TYR A 44 -7.07 -10.19 24.94
N ARG A 45 -7.44 -9.03 25.50
CA ARG A 45 -6.51 -8.16 26.23
C ARG A 45 -6.81 -8.04 27.73
N GLN A 46 -7.93 -8.57 28.21
CA GLN A 46 -8.37 -8.42 29.60
C GLN A 46 -8.46 -6.94 30.05
N ILE A 47 -8.80 -6.05 29.11
CA ILE A 47 -8.93 -4.61 29.35
C ILE A 47 -10.40 -4.22 29.26
N TYR A 48 -10.97 -3.78 30.38
CA TYR A 48 -12.29 -3.14 30.44
C TYR A 48 -12.36 -2.21 31.66
N PRO A 49 -12.86 -0.96 31.52
CA PRO A 49 -13.27 -0.31 30.28
C PRO A 49 -12.08 0.13 29.41
N VAL A 50 -12.30 0.27 28.09
CA VAL A 50 -11.27 0.79 27.16
C VAL A 50 -11.21 2.32 27.29
N SER A 51 -10.23 2.81 28.05
CA SER A 51 -10.07 4.24 28.32
C SER A 51 -9.33 5.00 27.21
N ARG A 52 -9.33 6.33 27.29
CA ARG A 52 -8.51 7.19 26.42
C ARG A 52 -7.02 6.88 26.52
N GLN A 53 -6.55 6.56 27.73
CA GLN A 53 -5.15 6.25 27.98
C GLN A 53 -4.74 4.96 27.25
N VAL A 54 -5.57 3.91 27.29
CA VAL A 54 -5.33 2.65 26.56
C VAL A 54 -5.12 2.93 25.06
N LEU A 55 -6.03 3.69 24.42
CA LEU A 55 -5.91 4.02 23.00
C LEU A 55 -4.67 4.88 22.69
N ARG A 56 -4.30 5.78 23.60
CA ARG A 56 -3.08 6.60 23.48
C ARG A 56 -1.82 5.76 23.61
N ASP A 57 -1.80 4.80 24.52
CA ASP A 57 -0.67 3.90 24.73
C ASP A 57 -0.46 3.00 23.51
N ILE A 58 -1.54 2.53 22.90
CA ILE A 58 -1.48 1.76 21.64
C ILE A 58 -0.81 2.58 20.53
N ALA A 59 -1.22 3.83 20.32
CA ALA A 59 -0.60 4.69 19.32
C ALA A 59 0.87 4.98 19.67
N THR A 60 1.18 5.22 20.94
CA THR A 60 2.55 5.46 21.44
C THR A 60 3.45 4.26 21.17
N GLN A 61 2.97 3.04 21.43
CA GLN A 61 3.69 1.81 21.12
C GLN A 61 3.97 1.67 19.62
N TYR A 62 3.02 2.05 18.76
CA TYR A 62 3.25 2.06 17.32
C TYR A 62 4.33 3.06 16.91
N HIS A 63 4.27 4.31 17.42
CA HIS A 63 5.29 5.32 17.12
C HIS A 63 6.70 4.86 17.55
N ASN A 64 6.81 4.25 18.73
CA ASN A 64 8.06 3.68 19.22
C ASN A 64 8.53 2.51 18.35
N TRP A 65 7.62 1.62 17.95
CA TRP A 65 7.93 0.53 17.03
C TRP A 65 8.44 1.06 15.68
N ALA A 66 7.77 2.06 15.09
CA ALA A 66 8.17 2.64 13.82
C ALA A 66 9.57 3.26 13.91
N LYS A 67 9.86 4.01 14.98
CA LYS A 67 11.20 4.58 15.25
C LYS A 67 12.27 3.50 15.42
N ASN A 68 12.00 2.47 16.20
CA ASN A 68 12.96 1.37 16.42
C ASN A 68 13.23 0.60 15.12
N ARG A 69 12.19 0.38 14.30
CA ARG A 69 12.33 -0.28 13.00
C ARG A 69 13.08 0.57 11.99
N SER A 70 12.81 1.86 11.95
CA SER A 70 13.52 2.80 11.09
C SER A 70 15.03 2.76 11.37
N GLN A 71 15.42 2.76 12.64
CA GLN A 71 16.82 2.60 13.05
C GLN A 71 17.40 1.24 12.64
N LYS A 72 16.67 0.15 12.90
CA LYS A 72 17.10 -1.22 12.53
C LYS A 72 17.30 -1.39 11.01
N TRP A 73 16.44 -0.76 10.21
CA TRP A 73 16.55 -0.80 8.75
C TRP A 73 17.57 0.19 8.18
N GLY A 74 18.10 1.11 9.00
CA GLY A 74 18.95 2.20 8.53
C GLY A 74 18.19 3.22 7.67
N VAL A 75 16.87 3.34 7.84
CA VAL A 75 15.98 4.21 7.06
C VAL A 75 15.45 5.30 7.98
N ALA A 76 15.82 6.56 7.74
CA ALA A 76 15.29 7.66 8.51
C ALA A 76 13.80 7.88 8.25
N ILE A 77 13.04 8.24 9.30
CA ILE A 77 11.67 8.75 9.17
C ILE A 77 11.78 10.22 8.79
N GLN A 78 11.23 10.57 7.63
CA GLN A 78 11.31 11.89 7.03
C GLN A 78 9.97 12.61 7.19
N GLU A 79 10.01 13.92 7.30
CA GLU A 79 8.80 14.75 7.24
C GLU A 79 8.22 14.74 5.82
N ASP A 80 6.98 15.19 5.68
CA ASP A 80 6.31 15.27 4.39
C ASP A 80 7.04 16.28 3.47
N PRO A 81 7.65 15.84 2.36
CA PRO A 81 8.40 16.74 1.50
C PRO A 81 7.45 17.69 0.74
N PRO A 82 7.92 18.91 0.37
CA PRO A 82 7.17 19.74 -0.56
C PRO A 82 7.13 19.08 -1.94
N GLY A 83 5.98 19.13 -2.62
CA GLY A 83 5.80 18.56 -3.96
C GLY A 83 5.35 17.10 -3.96
N ARG A 84 5.63 16.37 -5.05
CA ARG A 84 5.22 14.98 -5.21
C ARG A 84 6.16 14.05 -4.44
N ARG A 85 5.59 13.24 -3.54
CA ARG A 85 6.36 12.24 -2.77
C ARG A 85 7.08 11.24 -3.66
N ASP A 86 6.45 10.82 -4.77
CA ASP A 86 7.02 9.85 -5.72
C ASP A 86 8.38 10.34 -6.26
N ASP A 87 8.46 11.60 -6.70
CA ASP A 87 9.70 12.22 -7.20
C ASP A 87 10.78 12.30 -6.11
N PHE A 88 10.37 12.56 -4.88
CA PHE A 88 11.27 12.64 -3.74
C PHE A 88 11.85 11.27 -3.35
N VAL A 89 11.06 10.20 -3.44
CA VAL A 89 11.49 8.87 -3.00
C VAL A 89 12.20 8.05 -4.09
N ASP A 90 12.03 8.39 -5.37
CA ASP A 90 12.59 7.64 -6.51
C ASP A 90 14.09 7.33 -6.35
N ARG A 91 14.84 8.31 -5.83
CA ARG A 91 16.29 8.16 -5.59
C ARG A 91 16.64 7.00 -4.65
N TYR A 92 15.76 6.63 -3.71
CA TYR A 92 16.00 5.55 -2.74
C TYR A 92 15.76 4.17 -3.35
N PHE A 93 15.00 4.06 -4.44
CA PHE A 93 14.72 2.79 -5.10
C PHE A 93 15.87 2.29 -5.98
N ARG A 94 16.75 3.18 -6.46
CA ARG A 94 17.83 2.84 -7.41
C ARG A 94 18.79 1.73 -6.97
N ARG A 95 18.93 1.49 -5.67
CA ARG A 95 19.81 0.44 -5.09
C ARG A 95 19.06 -0.47 -4.12
N ALA A 96 17.73 -0.43 -4.15
CA ALA A 96 16.90 -1.18 -3.24
C ALA A 96 17.00 -2.68 -3.53
N GLN A 97 17.13 -3.46 -2.46
CA GLN A 97 17.07 -4.91 -2.51
C GLN A 97 15.62 -5.39 -2.46
N PRO A 98 15.34 -6.62 -2.93
CA PRO A 98 14.03 -7.23 -2.75
C PRO A 98 13.62 -7.26 -1.28
N ASP A 99 12.35 -6.93 -1.02
CA ASP A 99 11.70 -6.85 0.28
C ASP A 99 12.35 -5.86 1.27
N GLN A 100 12.86 -4.75 0.73
CA GLN A 100 13.46 -3.67 1.51
C GLN A 100 12.52 -2.47 1.65
N VAL A 101 12.38 -1.95 2.88
CA VAL A 101 11.84 -0.61 3.12
C VAL A 101 12.92 0.41 2.74
N VAL A 102 12.62 1.34 1.84
CA VAL A 102 13.61 2.28 1.27
C VAL A 102 13.46 3.70 1.80
N ALA A 103 12.23 4.08 2.18
CA ALA A 103 11.93 5.39 2.76
C ALA A 103 10.70 5.29 3.67
N ILE A 104 10.64 6.15 4.67
CA ILE A 104 9.48 6.29 5.56
C ILE A 104 9.14 7.78 5.63
N ILE A 105 7.94 8.16 5.20
CA ILE A 105 7.45 9.53 5.29
C ILE A 105 6.35 9.60 6.35
N LYS A 106 6.55 10.46 7.36
CA LYS A 106 5.55 10.78 8.37
C LYS A 106 4.82 12.05 7.96
N ALA A 107 3.51 11.94 7.75
CA ALA A 107 2.68 13.03 7.24
C ALA A 107 1.38 13.18 8.03
N ARG A 108 0.89 14.41 8.16
CA ARG A 108 -0.39 14.69 8.81
C ARG A 108 -1.53 14.56 7.82
N GLU A 109 -2.32 13.51 7.97
CA GLU A 109 -3.37 13.14 7.02
C GLU A 109 -4.66 12.73 7.73
N PRO A 110 -5.85 12.91 7.12
CA PRO A 110 -7.10 12.49 7.74
C PRO A 110 -7.20 10.97 7.81
N ALA A 111 -7.59 10.44 8.97
CA ALA A 111 -7.96 9.05 9.17
C ALA A 111 -9.15 8.92 10.12
N THR A 112 -9.90 7.84 9.99
CA THR A 112 -10.89 7.42 10.98
C THR A 112 -10.18 6.63 12.07
N ILE A 113 -10.28 7.09 13.31
CA ILE A 113 -9.65 6.51 14.49
C ILE A 113 -10.71 6.23 15.56
N MET A 114 -10.44 5.26 16.43
CA MET A 114 -11.25 5.00 17.62
C MET A 114 -10.90 6.01 18.71
N THR A 115 -11.91 6.54 19.38
CA THR A 115 -11.76 7.44 20.53
C THR A 115 -12.62 6.95 21.68
N ALA A 116 -12.15 7.12 22.92
CA ALA A 116 -12.95 6.84 24.11
C ALA A 116 -13.57 8.15 24.63
N ILE A 117 -14.89 8.16 24.79
CA ILE A 117 -15.67 9.30 25.30
C ILE A 117 -16.30 8.88 26.63
N GLY A 118 -16.27 9.77 27.63
CA GLY A 118 -16.71 9.47 28.98
C GLY A 118 -15.82 10.08 30.05
N LYS A 119 -16.17 9.78 31.30
CA LYS A 119 -15.43 10.11 32.52
C LYS A 119 -15.74 9.06 33.60
N ASP A 120 -14.93 9.03 34.66
CA ASP A 120 -15.17 8.20 35.85
C ASP A 120 -15.43 6.72 35.51
N ASP A 121 -14.56 6.15 34.66
CA ASP A 121 -14.63 4.77 34.15
C ASP A 121 -15.88 4.36 33.37
N ARG A 122 -16.72 5.34 32.97
CA ARG A 122 -17.83 5.15 32.05
C ARG A 122 -17.43 5.52 30.64
N TRP A 123 -16.54 4.72 30.04
CA TRP A 123 -16.06 4.94 28.68
C TRP A 123 -16.92 4.23 27.64
N HIS A 124 -17.25 4.91 26.55
CA HIS A 124 -17.73 4.30 25.31
C HIS A 124 -16.79 4.64 24.15
N LEU A 125 -16.65 3.71 23.22
CA LEU A 125 -15.82 3.89 22.04
C LEU A 125 -16.65 4.51 20.91
N GLU A 126 -16.04 5.42 20.15
CA GLU A 126 -16.60 6.04 18.95
C GLU A 126 -15.55 6.16 17.86
N LEU A 127 -15.92 5.85 16.60
CA LEU A 127 -15.09 6.16 15.45
C LEU A 127 -15.21 7.63 15.06
N LYS A 128 -14.07 8.34 14.97
CA LYS A 128 -14.01 9.74 14.56
C LYS A 128 -12.96 9.98 13.50
N ARG A 129 -13.32 10.79 12.49
CA ARG A 129 -12.37 11.29 11.50
C ARG A 129 -11.53 12.42 12.12
N ARG A 130 -10.21 12.29 12.09
CA ARG A 130 -9.25 13.24 12.66
C ARG A 130 -8.03 13.38 11.75
N TRP A 131 -7.39 14.55 11.79
CA TRP A 131 -6.08 14.76 11.20
C TRP A 131 -5.02 14.23 12.15
N VAL A 132 -4.32 13.19 11.73
CA VAL A 132 -3.34 12.47 12.55
C VAL A 132 -2.06 12.26 11.78
N GLU A 133 -0.97 12.02 12.50
CA GLU A 133 0.30 11.63 11.90
C GLU A 133 0.20 10.18 11.42
N GLN A 134 0.40 9.94 10.13
CA GLN A 134 0.42 8.61 9.52
C GLN A 134 1.82 8.31 8.96
N TYR A 135 2.15 7.03 8.84
CA TYR A 135 3.41 6.57 8.28
C TYR A 135 3.20 6.01 6.90
N ASN A 136 3.92 6.53 5.91
CA ASN A 136 3.97 6.03 4.55
C ASN A 136 5.30 5.28 4.38
N PHE A 137 5.23 3.96 4.33
CA PHE A 137 6.37 3.08 4.10
C PHE A 137 6.51 2.83 2.60
N TYR A 138 7.64 3.23 2.02
CA TYR A 138 8.00 2.93 0.63
C TYR A 138 8.86 1.68 0.59
N VAL A 139 8.50 0.75 -0.27
CA VAL A 139 9.01 -0.62 -0.23
C VAL A 139 9.32 -1.12 -1.63
N GLN A 140 10.48 -1.76 -1.78
CA GLN A 140 10.82 -2.54 -2.96
C GLN A 140 10.40 -3.99 -2.70
N ASP A 141 9.18 -4.36 -3.08
CA ASP A 141 8.68 -5.73 -2.94
C ASP A 141 9.32 -6.66 -3.98
N SER A 142 9.67 -7.88 -3.58
CA SER A 142 10.30 -8.87 -4.45
C SER A 142 9.45 -9.32 -5.65
N ARG A 143 8.12 -9.23 -5.57
CA ARG A 143 7.17 -9.65 -6.62
C ARG A 143 6.49 -8.49 -7.33
N TRP A 144 6.30 -7.37 -6.64
CA TRP A 144 5.57 -6.20 -7.15
C TRP A 144 6.47 -5.01 -7.49
N GLY A 145 7.73 -5.03 -7.06
CA GLY A 145 8.65 -3.91 -7.23
C GLY A 145 8.27 -2.74 -6.33
N GLN A 146 8.34 -1.52 -6.86
CA GLN A 146 8.12 -0.32 -6.06
C GLN A 146 6.65 -0.20 -5.64
N MET A 147 6.42 -0.02 -4.35
CA MET A 147 5.10 0.20 -3.79
C MET A 147 5.17 1.07 -2.54
N PHE A 148 4.02 1.52 -2.04
CA PHE A 148 3.94 2.11 -0.71
C PHE A 148 2.76 1.58 0.10
N VAL A 149 2.95 1.53 1.41
CA VAL A 149 1.91 1.22 2.39
C VAL A 149 1.82 2.35 3.39
N ARG A 150 0.65 2.99 3.47
CA ARG A 150 0.36 3.97 4.50
C ARG A 150 -0.38 3.30 5.64
N VAL A 151 0.06 3.52 6.88
CA VAL A 151 -0.59 2.98 8.09
C VAL A 151 -0.89 4.12 9.07
N CYS A 152 -2.12 4.13 9.56
CA CYS A 152 -2.53 4.96 10.70
C CYS A 152 -2.04 4.29 12.00
N PRO A 153 -1.26 4.97 12.84
CA PRO A 153 -0.74 4.39 14.08
C PRO A 153 -1.82 4.26 15.18
N TYR A 154 -2.98 4.89 15.00
CA TYR A 154 -4.08 4.87 15.94
C TYR A 154 -5.03 3.71 15.62
N PHE A 155 -5.55 3.06 16.66
CA PHE A 155 -6.55 1.99 16.52
C PHE A 155 -7.76 2.48 15.70
N PRO A 156 -8.28 1.71 14.72
CA PRO A 156 -7.99 0.31 14.42
C PRO A 156 -6.95 0.08 13.30
N PHE A 157 -5.96 0.96 13.17
CA PHE A 157 -4.86 0.83 12.19
C PHE A 157 -5.33 0.77 10.74
N SER A 158 -6.21 1.70 10.35
CA SER A 158 -6.58 1.85 8.95
C SER A 158 -5.34 2.11 8.08
N ALA A 159 -5.34 1.57 6.87
CA ALA A 159 -4.18 1.61 5.99
C ALA A 159 -4.57 1.82 4.53
N ARG A 160 -3.57 2.12 3.71
CA ARG A 160 -3.67 2.12 2.25
C ARG A 160 -2.47 1.39 1.66
N VAL A 161 -2.67 0.67 0.58
CA VAL A 161 -1.62 0.00 -0.20
C VAL A 161 -1.70 0.52 -1.62
N CYS A 162 -0.60 1.00 -2.18
CA CYS A 162 -0.53 1.40 -3.57
C CYS A 162 0.40 0.46 -4.33
N LEU A 163 -0.13 -0.15 -5.38
CA LEU A 163 0.58 -1.05 -6.27
C LEU A 163 0.59 -0.46 -7.69
N ASN A 164 1.59 -0.80 -8.48
CA ASN A 164 1.68 -0.41 -9.88
C ASN A 164 2.06 -1.65 -10.70
N GLN A 165 1.23 -1.98 -11.70
CA GLN A 165 1.41 -3.20 -12.47
C GLN A 165 2.61 -3.10 -13.41
N HIS A 166 3.08 -1.91 -13.80
CA HIS A 166 4.29 -1.77 -14.61
C HIS A 166 5.53 -2.33 -13.92
N TYR A 167 5.71 -2.08 -12.63
CA TYR A 167 6.84 -2.67 -11.88
C TYR A 167 6.70 -4.19 -11.76
N TRP A 168 5.48 -4.68 -11.51
CA TRP A 168 5.19 -6.12 -11.50
C TRP A 168 5.47 -6.78 -12.87
N LEU A 169 5.07 -6.14 -13.98
CA LEU A 169 5.31 -6.60 -15.34
C LEU A 169 6.80 -6.62 -15.67
N ALA A 170 7.54 -5.57 -15.30
CA ALA A 170 8.98 -5.50 -15.49
C ALA A 170 9.68 -6.71 -14.83
N LEU A 171 9.32 -7.05 -13.59
CA LEU A 171 9.85 -8.22 -12.89
C LEU A 171 9.47 -9.53 -13.61
N ARG A 172 8.22 -9.72 -14.02
CA ARG A 172 7.78 -10.92 -14.74
C ARG A 172 8.44 -11.09 -16.11
N MET A 173 8.66 -9.99 -16.82
CA MET A 173 9.40 -10.00 -18.08
C MET A 173 10.87 -10.35 -17.86
N GLN A 174 11.51 -9.83 -16.81
CA GLN A 174 12.88 -10.20 -16.44
C GLN A 174 12.99 -11.70 -16.12
N GLU A 175 12.09 -12.24 -15.30
CA GLU A 175 12.04 -13.68 -14.96
C GLU A 175 11.92 -14.58 -16.20
N ARG A 176 11.22 -14.11 -17.24
CA ARG A 176 11.02 -14.83 -18.51
C ARG A 176 12.08 -14.54 -19.57
N GLY A 177 13.09 -13.72 -19.27
CA GLY A 177 14.14 -13.34 -20.23
C GLY A 177 13.65 -12.46 -21.39
N ILE A 178 12.50 -11.78 -21.24
CA ILE A 178 11.96 -10.86 -22.25
C ILE A 178 12.75 -9.55 -22.15
N ARG A 179 13.35 -9.13 -23.27
CA ARG A 179 14.12 -7.88 -23.32
C ARG A 179 13.16 -6.71 -23.46
N PHE A 180 13.31 -5.71 -22.60
CA PHE A 180 12.52 -4.48 -22.67
C PHE A 180 13.36 -3.27 -22.28
N GLN A 181 12.87 -2.09 -22.69
CA GLN A 181 13.37 -0.80 -22.23
C GLN A 181 12.18 -0.02 -21.67
N GLN A 182 12.27 0.35 -20.40
CA GLN A 182 11.25 1.13 -19.71
C GLN A 182 11.73 2.58 -19.53
N CYS A 183 10.82 3.54 -19.65
CA CYS A 183 11.03 4.94 -19.29
C CYS A 183 9.87 5.40 -18.42
N ALA A 184 10.15 5.78 -17.17
CA ALA A 184 9.13 5.91 -16.13
C ALA A 184 8.25 4.64 -16.08
N ASN A 185 6.95 4.75 -16.26
CA ASN A 185 6.05 3.59 -16.30
C ASN A 185 5.99 2.92 -17.68
N ALA A 186 6.24 3.65 -18.78
CA ALA A 186 6.00 3.16 -20.13
C ALA A 186 7.10 2.21 -20.64
N PHE A 187 6.72 1.06 -21.22
CA PHE A 187 7.61 0.17 -21.95
C PHE A 187 7.79 0.69 -23.38
N LEU A 188 8.92 1.36 -23.64
CA LEU A 188 9.25 1.91 -24.96
C LEU A 188 9.72 0.84 -25.95
N GLN A 189 10.34 -0.22 -25.42
CA GLN A 189 10.74 -1.37 -26.21
C GLN A 189 10.37 -2.66 -25.48
N CYS A 190 9.93 -3.66 -26.23
CA CYS A 190 9.66 -5.00 -25.76
C CYS A 190 9.94 -5.97 -26.92
N SER A 191 10.68 -7.06 -26.67
CA SER A 191 10.95 -8.08 -27.67
C SER A 191 9.76 -9.00 -27.95
N ASP A 192 8.80 -9.06 -27.02
CA ASP A 192 7.58 -9.88 -27.15
C ASP A 192 6.37 -9.14 -26.52
N PRO A 193 5.75 -8.21 -27.28
CA PRO A 193 4.58 -7.48 -26.82
C PRO A 193 3.34 -8.36 -26.55
N GLU A 194 3.19 -9.48 -27.26
CA GLU A 194 2.05 -10.39 -27.02
C GLU A 194 2.14 -11.05 -25.65
N THR A 195 3.33 -11.51 -25.27
CA THR A 195 3.54 -12.08 -23.93
C THR A 195 3.44 -11.01 -22.84
N LEU A 196 3.85 -9.77 -23.10
CA LEU A 196 3.60 -8.63 -22.20
C LEU A 196 2.11 -8.45 -21.94
N GLN A 197 1.26 -8.44 -22.98
CA GLN A 197 -0.18 -8.29 -22.78
C GLN A 197 -0.78 -9.50 -22.03
N LYS A 198 -0.39 -10.73 -22.38
CA LYS A 198 -0.83 -11.94 -21.67
C LYS A 198 -0.46 -11.91 -20.18
N LEU A 199 0.72 -11.37 -19.84
CA LEU A 199 1.14 -11.15 -18.46
C LEU A 199 0.28 -10.09 -17.77
N ALA A 200 -0.02 -8.99 -18.45
CA ALA A 200 -0.87 -7.93 -17.89
C ALA A 200 -2.28 -8.45 -17.59
N ASP A 201 -2.83 -9.28 -18.47
CA ASP A 201 -4.17 -9.88 -18.30
C ASP A 201 -4.19 -11.02 -17.27
N SER A 202 -3.03 -11.58 -16.89
CA SER A 202 -2.96 -12.67 -15.91
C SER A 202 -3.00 -12.21 -14.46
N LEU A 203 -3.05 -10.90 -14.19
CA LEU A 203 -3.08 -10.38 -12.82
C LEU A 203 -4.37 -10.77 -12.12
N THR A 204 -4.26 -11.38 -10.94
CA THR A 204 -5.43 -11.82 -10.15
C THR A 204 -5.63 -10.99 -8.89
N ALA A 205 -6.83 -11.08 -8.30
CA ALA A 205 -7.10 -10.50 -6.98
C ALA A 205 -6.23 -11.15 -5.88
N ASP A 206 -5.86 -12.42 -6.03
CA ASP A 206 -5.01 -13.14 -5.07
C ASP A 206 -3.58 -12.58 -5.05
N ASP A 207 -3.04 -12.18 -6.21
CA ASP A 207 -1.73 -11.51 -6.29
C ASP A 207 -1.71 -10.19 -5.50
N LEU A 208 -2.79 -9.41 -5.60
CA LEU A 208 -2.98 -8.17 -4.84
C LEU A 208 -3.09 -8.45 -3.35
N LEU A 209 -3.94 -9.42 -2.97
CA LEU A 209 -4.19 -9.78 -1.58
C LEU A 209 -2.93 -10.29 -0.91
N THR A 210 -2.21 -11.22 -1.54
CA THR A 210 -0.98 -11.82 -1.00
C THR A 210 0.07 -10.75 -0.72
N CYS A 211 0.32 -9.85 -1.67
CA CYS A 211 1.30 -8.78 -1.50
C CYS A 211 0.88 -7.79 -0.39
N ALA A 212 -0.36 -7.30 -0.45
CA ALA A 212 -0.86 -6.35 0.52
C ALA A 212 -0.88 -6.92 1.94
N GLN A 213 -1.34 -8.17 2.12
CA GLN A 213 -1.38 -8.83 3.43
C GLN A 213 0.02 -9.04 4.02
N LYS A 214 1.03 -9.36 3.20
CA LYS A 214 2.42 -9.46 3.63
C LYS A 214 2.86 -8.18 4.34
N TRP A 215 2.71 -7.04 3.67
CA TRP A 215 3.15 -5.75 4.20
C TRP A 215 2.25 -5.19 5.29
N LEU A 216 0.92 -5.35 5.19
CA LEU A 216 -0.01 -4.89 6.23
C LEU A 216 0.20 -5.64 7.56
N THR A 217 0.48 -6.94 7.48
CA THR A 217 0.84 -7.75 8.66
C THR A 217 2.16 -7.26 9.25
N HIS A 218 3.16 -7.04 8.39
CA HIS A 218 4.48 -6.56 8.81
C HIS A 218 4.45 -5.17 9.46
N PHE A 219 3.64 -4.26 8.92
CA PHE A 219 3.53 -2.87 9.38
C PHE A 219 2.45 -2.65 10.45
N THR A 220 1.78 -3.71 10.92
CA THR A 220 0.79 -3.64 12.01
C THR A 220 1.13 -4.68 13.09
N PRO A 221 2.16 -4.45 13.91
CA PRO A 221 2.67 -5.43 14.88
C PRO A 221 1.75 -5.62 16.10
N PHE A 222 0.61 -4.94 16.16
CA PHE A 222 -0.27 -4.91 17.34
C PHE A 222 -1.03 -6.23 17.57
N PHE A 223 -1.31 -7.01 16.52
CA PHE A 223 -2.07 -8.26 16.61
C PHE A 223 -1.14 -9.46 16.50
N THR A 224 -1.31 -10.43 17.40
CA THR A 224 -0.62 -11.72 17.31
C THR A 224 -1.17 -12.55 16.14
N ALA A 225 -0.41 -13.56 15.71
CA ALA A 225 -0.88 -14.49 14.67
C ALA A 225 -2.16 -15.23 15.10
N GLU A 226 -2.26 -15.57 16.40
CA GLU A 226 -3.43 -16.24 16.96
C GLU A 226 -4.66 -15.33 16.94
N GLU A 227 -4.52 -14.07 17.34
CA GLU A 227 -5.63 -13.10 17.29
C GLU A 227 -6.12 -12.89 15.87
N ARG A 228 -5.19 -12.72 14.92
CA ARG A 228 -5.53 -12.60 13.49
C ARG A 228 -6.34 -13.79 13.00
N LYS A 229 -6.04 -15.00 13.49
CA LYS A 229 -6.74 -16.23 13.09
C LYS A 229 -8.09 -16.40 13.79
N HIS A 230 -8.13 -16.26 15.11
CA HIS A 230 -9.31 -16.58 15.92
C HIS A 230 -10.29 -15.41 16.07
N ALA A 231 -9.78 -14.17 16.20
CA ALA A 231 -10.62 -12.98 16.31
C ALA A 231 -10.98 -12.37 14.94
N GLY A 232 -10.39 -12.89 13.84
CA GLY A 232 -10.60 -12.36 12.50
C GLY A 232 -10.11 -10.92 12.31
N VAL A 233 -9.15 -10.48 13.13
CA VAL A 233 -8.61 -9.10 13.14
C VAL A 233 -7.53 -8.92 12.08
N GLN A 234 -7.93 -9.08 10.83
CA GLN A 234 -7.07 -8.88 9.66
C GLN A 234 -7.61 -7.76 8.78
N HIS A 235 -6.70 -7.07 8.08
CA HIS A 235 -7.09 -6.07 7.11
C HIS A 235 -7.82 -6.72 5.94
N ARG A 236 -9.02 -6.22 5.66
CA ARG A 236 -9.72 -6.44 4.39
C ARG A 236 -9.42 -5.30 3.45
N LEU A 237 -9.24 -5.64 2.17
CA LEU A 237 -8.88 -4.70 1.12
C LEU A 237 -10.11 -4.29 0.32
N PHE A 238 -10.14 -3.02 -0.08
CA PHE A 238 -11.18 -2.42 -0.90
C PHE A 238 -10.50 -1.53 -1.95
N PHE A 239 -10.97 -1.55 -3.19
CA PHE A 239 -10.46 -0.64 -4.21
C PHE A 239 -10.85 0.80 -3.86
N ALA A 240 -9.86 1.67 -3.70
CA ALA A 240 -10.05 3.10 -3.48
C ALA A 240 -10.05 3.87 -4.80
N GLN A 241 -9.06 3.56 -5.63
CA GLN A 241 -8.84 4.16 -6.94
C GLN A 241 -8.05 3.15 -7.78
N VAL A 242 -8.44 3.03 -9.04
CA VAL A 242 -7.76 2.18 -10.01
C VAL A 242 -7.62 2.98 -11.30
N GLU A 243 -6.40 3.07 -11.81
CA GLU A 243 -6.08 3.68 -13.10
C GLU A 243 -5.65 2.57 -14.05
N TYR A 244 -6.41 2.39 -15.12
CA TYR A 244 -6.10 1.44 -16.19
C TYR A 244 -5.71 2.24 -17.44
N CYS A 245 -4.52 1.95 -17.96
CA CYS A 245 -3.91 2.71 -19.05
C CYS A 245 -3.85 1.90 -20.34
N ASP A 246 -3.99 2.60 -21.47
CA ASP A 246 -3.81 2.09 -22.82
C ASP A 246 -2.55 2.72 -23.40
N ASN A 247 -1.46 1.94 -23.48
CA ASN A 247 -0.16 2.44 -23.90
C ASN A 247 0.04 2.16 -25.38
N LEU A 248 0.18 3.23 -26.18
CA LEU A 248 0.36 3.15 -27.63
C LEU A 248 1.79 3.58 -27.98
N ILE A 249 2.64 2.65 -28.43
CA ILE A 249 4.04 2.94 -28.73
C ILE A 249 4.22 3.18 -30.23
N PHE A 250 4.52 4.41 -30.61
CA PHE A 250 4.67 4.82 -32.00
C PHE A 250 6.01 4.40 -32.60
N ARG A 251 6.03 4.13 -33.91
CA ARG A 251 7.25 4.00 -34.70
C ARG A 251 7.99 5.34 -34.67
N ARG A 252 9.32 5.30 -34.59
CA ARG A 252 10.14 6.50 -34.76
C ARG A 252 9.94 6.99 -36.21
N ARG A 253 9.54 8.24 -36.42
CA ARG A 253 9.56 8.81 -37.78
C ARG A 253 10.99 8.76 -38.29
N ALA A 254 11.18 8.22 -39.49
CA ALA A 254 12.43 8.43 -40.22
C ALA A 254 12.56 9.96 -40.41
N ALA A 255 13.72 10.50 -40.04
CA ALA A 255 14.07 11.90 -40.29
C ALA A 255 14.30 12.13 -41.78
#